data_AF-A0A0N8QU17-F1
#
_entry.id   AF-A0A0N8QU17-F1
#
_cell.length_a   1.000
_cell.length_b   1.000
_cell.length_c   1.000
_cell.angle_alpha   90.00
_cell.angle_beta   90.00
_cell.angle_gamma   90.00
#
_symmetry.space_group_name_H-M   'P 1'
#
loop_
_entity.id
_entity.type
_entity.pdbx_description
1 polymer ?
#
loop_
_entity_poly.entity_id
_entity_poly.type
_entity_poly.pdbx_seq_one_letter_code
_entity_poly.pdbx_strand_id
1 'polypeptide(L)'
;MMKRTAITTLAFLIALPSIYWLLGEAAVMFEMASTGAKSRAELADDFGLGIIGLFIVAPATVIGAVITASFFWWRMRPRRRG
;
A
#
# COMPACT_ATOMS: atom_id res chain seq x y z
N MET A 1 9.84 8.94 24.16
CA MET A 1 8.71 8.30 23.44
C MET A 1 8.22 9.10 22.23
N MET A 2 8.18 10.44 22.27
CA MET A 2 7.78 11.30 21.14
C MET A 2 8.53 11.01 19.82
N LYS A 3 9.87 10.94 19.83
CA LYS A 3 10.66 10.68 18.60
C LYS A 3 10.26 9.38 17.89
N ARG A 4 10.06 8.31 18.67
CA ARG A 4 9.65 7.00 18.15
C ARG A 4 8.26 7.06 17.52
N THR A 5 7.32 7.72 18.20
CA THR A 5 5.96 7.92 17.68
C THR A 5 5.98 8.73 16.39
N ALA A 6 6.70 9.86 16.36
CA ALA A 6 6.80 10.71 15.17
C ALA A 6 7.38 9.97 13.96
N ILE A 7 8.46 9.20 14.15
CA ILE A 7 9.07 8.41 13.06
C ILE A 7 8.12 7.30 12.58
N THR A 8 7.44 6.60 13.49
CA THR A 8 6.46 5.57 13.12
C THR A 8 5.26 6.16 12.38
N THR A 9 4.75 7.31 12.82
CA THR A 9 3.67 8.02 12.12
C THR A 9 4.12 8.48 10.74
N LEU A 10 5.34 9.04 10.62
CA LEU A 10 5.89 9.44 9.32
C LEU A 10 6.05 8.24 8.39
N ALA A 11 6.56 7.12 8.89
CA ALA A 11 6.68 5.89 8.10
C ALA A 11 5.32 5.41 7.60
N PHE A 12 4.28 5.46 8.44
CA PHE A 12 2.91 5.13 8.02
C PHE A 12 2.40 6.09 6.93
N LEU A 13 2.54 7.41 7.13
CA LEU A 13 2.07 8.44 6.21
C LEU A 13 2.76 8.40 4.85
N ILE A 14 4.02 7.95 4.79
CA ILE A 14 4.74 7.74 3.53
C ILE A 14 4.33 6.41 2.88
N ALA A 15 4.23 5.34 3.69
CA ALA A 15 3.93 4.00 3.19
C ALA A 15 2.52 3.93 2.57
N LEU A 16 1.52 4.58 3.19
CA LEU A 16 0.13 4.52 2.75
C LEU A 16 -0.06 4.94 1.27
N PRO A 17 0.32 6.16 0.83
CA PRO A 17 0.20 6.56 -0.58
C PRO A 17 1.16 5.80 -1.50
N SER A 18 2.36 5.43 -1.02
CA SER A 18 3.35 4.72 -1.83
C SER A 18 2.88 3.31 -2.19
N ILE A 19 2.36 2.58 -1.21
CA ILE A 19 1.85 1.21 -1.42
C ILE A 19 0.57 1.24 -2.23
N TYR A 20 -0.33 2.22 -1.98
CA TYR A 20 -1.52 2.40 -2.80
C TYR A 20 -1.19 2.57 -4.28
N TRP A 21 -0.23 3.45 -4.58
CA TRP A 21 0.20 3.69 -5.95
C TRP A 21 0.79 2.43 -6.58
N LEU A 22 1.72 1.75 -5.89
CA LEU A 22 2.35 0.53 -6.41
C LEU A 22 1.35 -0.59 -6.68
N LEU A 23 0.43 -0.83 -5.74
CA LEU A 23 -0.59 -1.88 -5.89
C LEU A 23 -1.64 -1.50 -6.93
N GLY A 24 -2.01 -0.22 -7.03
CA GLY A 24 -2.92 0.28 -8.05
C GLY A 24 -2.34 0.10 -9.46
N GLU A 25 -1.06 0.42 -9.64
CA GLU A 25 -0.34 0.19 -10.90
C GLU A 25 -0.27 -1.31 -11.23
N ALA A 26 0.02 -2.17 -10.24
CA ALA A 26 0.02 -3.61 -10.43
C ALA A 26 -1.37 -4.14 -10.82
N ALA A 27 -2.45 -3.63 -10.21
CA ALA A 27 -3.82 -3.99 -10.56
C ALA A 27 -4.19 -3.57 -11.98
N VAL A 28 -3.81 -2.34 -12.40
CA VAL A 28 -3.98 -1.88 -13.79
C VAL A 28 -3.24 -2.81 -14.76
N MET A 29 -1.98 -3.13 -14.49
CA MET A 29 -1.20 -4.02 -15.36
C MET A 29 -1.80 -5.43 -15.44
N PHE A 30 -2.30 -5.95 -14.31
CA PHE A 30 -2.98 -7.23 -14.25
C PHE A 30 -4.26 -7.22 -15.10
N GLU A 31 -5.12 -6.22 -14.94
CA GLU A 31 -6.37 -6.11 -15.68
C GLU A 31 -6.15 -5.88 -17.17
N MET A 32 -5.17 -5.06 -17.56
CA MET A 32 -4.80 -4.90 -18.98
C MET A 32 -4.35 -6.23 -19.58
N ALA A 33 -3.57 -7.03 -18.83
CA ALA A 33 -3.11 -8.33 -19.29
C ALA A 33 -4.23 -9.38 -19.34
N SER A 34 -5.21 -9.33 -18.42
CA SER A 34 -6.31 -10.30 -18.36
C SER A 34 -7.40 -10.03 -19.41
N THR A 35 -7.69 -8.76 -19.68
CA THR A 35 -8.75 -8.34 -20.61
C THR A 35 -8.24 -8.06 -22.02
N GLY A 36 -6.93 -7.83 -22.19
CA GLY A 36 -6.33 -7.40 -23.45
C GLY A 36 -6.50 -5.91 -23.75
N ALA A 37 -6.94 -5.11 -22.76
CA ALA A 37 -7.09 -3.66 -22.90
C ALA A 37 -5.74 -2.99 -23.24
N LYS A 38 -5.77 -2.07 -24.21
CA LYS A 38 -4.58 -1.36 -24.70
C LYS A 38 -4.32 -0.06 -23.95
N SER A 39 -5.30 0.43 -23.21
CA SER A 39 -5.21 1.69 -22.47
C SER A 39 -5.98 1.66 -21.15
N ARG A 40 -5.60 2.53 -20.20
CA ARG A 40 -6.33 2.70 -18.93
C ARG A 40 -7.75 3.25 -19.13
N ALA A 41 -7.96 3.98 -20.23
CA ALA A 41 -9.27 4.54 -20.56
C ALA A 41 -10.26 3.42 -20.90
N GLU A 42 -9.81 2.34 -21.56
CA GLU A 42 -10.63 1.16 -21.83
C GLU A 42 -11.01 0.40 -20.55
N LEU A 43 -10.19 0.48 -19.50
CA LEU A 43 -10.46 -0.11 -18.19
C LEU A 43 -11.32 0.76 -17.28
N ALA A 44 -11.53 2.03 -17.61
CA ALA A 44 -12.28 2.95 -16.75
C ALA A 44 -13.77 2.61 -16.68
N ASP A 45 -14.30 1.98 -17.74
CA ASP A 45 -15.67 1.49 -17.81
C ASP A 45 -15.82 0.06 -17.27
N ASP A 46 -14.71 -0.57 -16.84
CA ASP A 46 -14.69 -1.94 -16.32
C ASP A 46 -14.87 -1.98 -14.79
N PHE A 47 -15.89 -2.70 -14.35
CA PHE A 47 -16.11 -2.98 -12.93
C PHE A 47 -15.00 -3.84 -12.33
N GLY A 48 -14.28 -4.64 -13.12
CA GLY A 48 -13.19 -5.53 -12.65
C GLY A 48 -12.10 -4.76 -11.93
N LEU A 49 -11.60 -3.69 -12.56
CA LEU A 49 -10.58 -2.82 -11.97
C LEU A 49 -11.09 -2.11 -10.70
N GLY A 50 -12.37 -1.71 -10.69
CA GLY A 50 -13.02 -1.14 -9.51
C GLY A 50 -13.12 -2.12 -8.33
N ILE A 51 -13.48 -3.38 -8.61
CA ILE A 51 -13.57 -4.46 -7.61
C ILE A 51 -12.20 -4.79 -7.04
N ILE A 52 -11.17 -4.94 -7.89
CA ILE A 52 -9.79 -5.19 -7.44
C ILE A 52 -9.27 -4.01 -6.62
N GLY A 53 -9.56 -2.78 -7.06
CA GLY A 53 -9.24 -1.56 -6.32
C GLY A 53 -9.81 -1.56 -4.90
N LEU A 54 -11.10 -1.86 -4.78
CA LEU A 54 -11.80 -1.80 -3.50
C LEU A 54 -11.47 -2.97 -2.56
N PHE A 55 -11.45 -4.21 -3.06
CA PHE A 55 -11.35 -5.40 -2.23
C PHE A 55 -9.92 -5.92 -2.05
N ILE A 56 -8.99 -5.51 -2.92
CA ILE A 56 -7.60 -5.98 -2.86
C ILE A 56 -6.67 -4.81 -2.59
N VAL A 57 -6.65 -3.80 -3.46
CA VAL A 57 -5.68 -2.70 -3.37
C VAL A 57 -5.85 -1.91 -2.08
N ALA A 58 -7.07 -1.48 -1.74
CA ALA A 58 -7.32 -0.69 -0.54
C ALA A 58 -6.99 -1.47 0.77
N PRO A 59 -7.46 -2.70 0.99
CA PRO A 59 -7.09 -3.48 2.17
C PRO A 59 -5.59 -3.79 2.25
N ALA A 60 -4.98 -4.24 1.15
CA ALA A 60 -3.56 -4.56 1.11
C ALA A 60 -2.68 -3.33 1.37
N THR A 61 -3.11 -2.14 0.93
CA THR A 61 -2.46 -0.87 1.23
C THR A 61 -2.42 -0.58 2.72
N VAL A 62 -3.57 -0.70 3.41
CA VAL A 62 -3.66 -0.46 4.85
C VAL A 62 -2.80 -1.47 5.61
N ILE A 63 -2.88 -2.75 5.25
CA ILE A 63 -2.06 -3.82 5.84
C ILE A 63 -0.56 -3.51 5.65
N GLY A 64 -0.15 -3.19 4.43
CA GLY A 64 1.24 -2.87 4.10
C GLY A 64 1.75 -1.66 4.91
N ALA A 65 0.96 -0.59 4.99
CA ALA A 65 1.34 0.60 5.75
C ALA A 65 1.47 0.31 7.26
N VAL A 66 0.57 -0.51 7.82
CA VAL A 66 0.64 -0.96 9.22
C VAL A 66 1.86 -1.85 9.46
N ILE A 67 2.19 -2.76 8.55
CA ILE A 67 3.40 -3.59 8.62
C ILE A 67 4.65 -2.70 8.61
N THR A 68 4.74 -1.74 7.71
CA THR A 68 5.87 -0.79 7.65
C THR A 68 6.00 0.01 8.94
N ALA A 69 4.90 0.58 9.43
CA ALA A 69 4.89 1.33 10.69
C ALA A 69 5.33 0.46 11.88
N SER A 70 4.83 -0.78 11.95
CA SER A 70 5.17 -1.75 12.99
C SER A 70 6.64 -2.15 12.94
N PHE A 71 7.19 -2.34 11.74
CA PHE A 71 8.61 -2.60 11.55
C PHE A 71 9.48 -1.47 12.11
N PHE A 72 9.19 -0.22 11.77
CA PHE A 72 9.92 0.94 12.30
C PHE A 72 9.76 1.06 13.82
N TRP A 73 8.55 0.85 14.34
CA TRP A 73 8.30 0.86 15.78
C TRP A 73 9.15 -0.19 16.51
N TRP A 74 9.20 -1.42 15.99
CA TRP A 74 10.00 -2.51 16.56
C TRP A 74 11.50 -2.24 16.46
N ARG A 75 11.97 -1.77 15.30
CA ARG A 75 13.38 -1.46 15.05
C ARG A 75 13.96 -0.38 15.96
N MET A 76 13.11 0.56 16.39
CA MET A 76 13.44 1.63 17.32
C MET A 76 13.26 1.26 18.81
N ARG A 77 12.87 0.03 19.14
CA ARG A 77 12.74 -0.41 20.52
C ARG A 77 14.14 -0.36 21.18
N PRO A 78 14.29 0.21 22.38
CA PRO A 78 15.57 0.21 23.07
C PRO A 78 16.06 -1.23 23.20
N ARG A 79 17.25 -1.53 22.65
CA ARG A 79 17.91 -2.80 22.96
C ARG A 79 18.17 -2.77 24.47
N ARG A 80 17.56 -3.68 25.22
CA ARG A 80 17.96 -3.92 26.60
C ARG A 80 19.44 -4.28 26.53
N ARG A 81 20.31 -3.37 26.97
CA ARG A 81 21.70 -3.70 27.25
C ARG A 81 21.63 -4.63 28.47
N GLY A 82 21.72 -5.93 28.19
CA GLY A 82 22.15 -6.91 29.17
C GLY A 82 23.67 -6.80 29.31
#